data_AF-A0A836VRV1-F1
#
_entry.id   AF-A0A836VRV1-F1
#
_cell.length_a   1.000
_cell.length_b   1.000
_cell.length_c   1.000
_cell.angle_alpha   90.00
_cell.angle_beta   90.00
_cell.angle_gamma   90.00
#
_symmetry.space_group_name_H-M   'P 1'
#
loop_
_entity.id
_entity.type
_entity.pdbx_description
1 polymer ?
#
loop_
_entity_poly.entity_id
_entity_poly.type
_entity_poly.pdbx_seq_one_letter_code
_entity_poly.pdbx_strand_id
1 'polypeptide(L)' 'MNYNGIYIIGAGGHGQVIADILRKLHYPVKGFLDDKLTSKIMDIPIVGPIMFAKELEGRFV' A
#
# COMPACT_ATOMS: atom_id res chain seq x y z
N MET A 1 -11.60 -16.85 2.16
CA MET A 1 -10.35 -16.41 1.53
C MET A 1 -9.70 -15.38 2.45
N ASN A 2 -8.67 -15.78 3.19
CA ASN A 2 -7.96 -14.87 4.10
C ASN A 2 -6.91 -14.11 3.30
N TYR A 3 -7.25 -12.90 2.85
CA TYR A 3 -6.25 -11.99 2.28
C TYR A 3 -5.44 -11.41 3.44
N ASN A 4 -4.13 -11.66 3.44
CA ASN A 4 -3.24 -11.38 4.57
C ASN A 4 -2.89 -9.88 4.73
N GLY A 5 -3.52 -8.99 3.96
CA GLY A 5 -3.27 -7.55 3.96
C GLY A 5 -3.62 -6.86 2.64
N ILE A 6 -3.65 -5.52 2.65
CA ILE A 6 -3.85 -4.68 1.45
C ILE A 6 -2.57 -3.89 1.16
N TYR A 7 -2.10 -3.95 -0.08
CA TYR A 7 -1.08 -3.06 -0.63
C TYR A 7 -1.74 -2.01 -1.53
N ILE A 8 -1.22 -0.79 -1.51
CA ILE A 8 -1.74 0.31 -2.32
C ILE A 8 -0.72 0.62 -3.43
N ILE A 9 -1.17 0.63 -4.69
CA ILE A 9 -0.32 0.96 -5.84
C ILE A 9 -0.29 2.49 -6.01
N GLY A 10 0.91 3.07 -5.86
CA GLY A 10 1.16 4.51 -5.89
C GLY A 10 1.02 5.18 -4.51
N ALA A 11 2.03 5.96 -4.14
CA ALA A 11 2.12 6.70 -2.88
C ALA A 11 1.81 8.21 -3.02
N GLY A 12 1.35 8.63 -4.21
CA GLY A 12 0.89 10.00 -4.47
C GLY A 12 -0.43 10.37 -3.75
N GLY A 13 -0.97 11.55 -4.05
CA GLY A 13 -2.18 12.06 -3.37
C GLY A 13 -3.38 11.11 -3.42
N HIS A 14 -3.61 10.43 -4.54
CA HIS A 14 -4.67 9.42 -4.66
C HIS A 14 -4.45 8.22 -3.73
N GLY A 15 -3.24 7.68 -3.69
CA GLY A 15 -2.90 6.56 -2.79
C GLY A 15 -3.05 6.94 -1.31
N GLN A 16 -2.72 8.18 -0.95
CA GLN A 16 -2.91 8.70 0.41
C GLN A 16 -4.39 8.79 0.81
N VAL A 17 -5.26 9.24 -0.10
CA VAL A 17 -6.72 9.24 0.13
C VAL A 17 -7.24 7.82 0.33
N ILE A 18 -6.81 6.87 -0.50
CA ILE A 18 -7.18 5.45 -0.34
C ILE A 18 -6.70 4.91 1.00
N ALA A 19 -5.46 5.20 1.40
CA ALA A 19 -4.90 4.77 2.67
C ALA A 19 -5.70 5.31 3.87
N ASP A 20 -6.10 6.58 3.84
CA ASP A 20 -6.93 7.20 4.88
C ASP A 20 -8.29 6.50 5.00
N ILE A 21 -8.94 6.22 3.87
CA ILE A 21 -10.22 5.49 3.83
C ILE A 21 -10.04 4.08 4.42
N LEU A 22 -9.03 3.33 3.99
CA LEU A 22 -8.78 1.97 4.46
C LEU A 22 -8.47 1.92 5.96
N ARG A 23 -7.70 2.89 6.47
CA ARG A 23 -7.43 3.03 7.91
C ARG A 23 -8.69 3.33 8.70
N LYS A 24 -9.54 4.25 8.25
CA LYS A 24 -10.84 4.57 8.89
C LYS A 24 -11.80 3.38 8.90
N LEU A 25 -11.71 2.52 7.90
CA LEU A 25 -12.47 1.27 7.81
C LEU A 25 -11.78 0.08 8.51
N HIS A 26 -10.65 0.30 9.19
CA HIS A 26 -9.90 -0.72 9.93
C HIS A 26 -9.39 -1.88 9.06
N TYR A 27 -9.13 -1.63 7.78
CA TYR A 27 -8.48 -2.62 6.92
C TYR A 27 -6.97 -2.71 7.20
N PRO A 28 -6.37 -3.91 7.09
CA PRO A 28 -4.95 -4.13 7.36
C PRO A 28 -4.07 -3.68 6.17
N VAL A 29 -3.74 -2.39 6.11
CA VAL A 29 -2.81 -1.85 5.10
C VAL A 29 -1.36 -2.27 5.42
N LYS A 30 -0.70 -2.93 4.48
CA LYS A 30 0.68 -3.43 4.61
C LYS A 30 1.72 -2.46 4.10
N GLY A 31 1.37 -1.64 3.10
CA GLY A 31 2.28 -0.64 2.56
C GLY A 31 1.89 -0.15 1.17
N PHE A 32 2.66 0.82 0.69
CA PHE A 32 2.59 1.32 -0.68
C PHE A 32 3.59 0.60 -1.59
N LEU A 33 3.26 0.53 -2.87
CA LEU A 33 4.19 0.21 -3.94
C LEU A 33 4.35 1.43 -4.85
N ASP A 34 5.55 1.99 -4.93
CA ASP A 34 5.82 3.18 -5.73
C ASP A 34 7.27 3.13 -6.23
N ASP A 35 7.49 3.51 -7.48
CA ASP A 35 8.84 3.50 -8.07
C ASP A 35 9.70 4.66 -7.54
N LYS A 36 9.08 5.67 -6.90
CA LYS A 36 9.79 6.72 -6.18
C LYS A 36 10.18 6.21 -4.80
N LEU A 37 11.47 5.92 -4.63
CA LEU A 37 12.02 5.44 -3.38
C LEU A 37 12.04 6.55 -2.32
N THR A 38 11.01 6.58 -1.48
CA THR A 38 11.03 7.23 -0.15
C THR A 38 10.75 6.16 0.92
N SER A 39 11.16 6.41 2.17
CA SER A 39 11.06 5.40 3.22
C SER A 39 9.63 5.13 3.69
N LYS A 40 8.79 6.17 3.78
CA LYS A 40 7.38 6.05 4.21
C LYS A 40 6.55 7.28 3.81
N ILE A 41 5.24 7.08 3.70
CA ILE A 41 4.23 8.14 3.52
C ILE A 41 3.07 7.87 4.48
N MET A 42 2.60 8.89 5.21
CA MET A 42 1.54 8.75 6.24
C MET A 42 1.82 7.66 7.29
N ASP A 43 3.08 7.50 7.68
CA ASP A 43 3.57 6.42 8.55
C ASP A 43 3.33 5.00 8.01
N ILE A 44 3.07 4.87 6.71
CA ILE A 44 2.94 3.60 5.99
C ILE A 44 4.20 3.41 5.14
N PRO A 45 4.84 2.23 5.17
CA PRO A 45 6.08 1.99 4.42
C PRO A 45 5.82 1.97 2.92
N ILE A 46 6.79 2.44 2.13
CA ILE A 46 6.91 2.03 0.73
C ILE A 46 7.68 0.72 0.72
N VAL A 47 7.01 -0.35 0.33
CA VAL A 47 7.51 -1.73 0.42
C VAL A 47 8.47 -2.04 -0.74
N GLY A 48 8.30 -1.34 -1.86
CA GLY A 48 9.14 -1.49 -3.03
C GLY A 48 8.56 -0.81 -4.26
N PRO A 49 9.22 -0.97 -5.43
CA PRO A 49 8.69 -0.52 -6.71
C PRO A 49 7.41 -1.27 -7.09
N ILE A 50 6.64 -0.73 -8.03
CA ILE A 50 5.35 -1.31 -8.46
C ILE A 50 5.53 -2.74 -8.97
N MET A 51 6.64 -3.03 -9.64
CA MET A 51 6.92 -4.38 -10.15
C MET A 51 7.03 -5.45 -9.07
N PHE A 52 7.35 -5.06 -7.83
CA PHE A 52 7.46 -5.94 -6.68
C PHE A 52 6.10 -6.55 -6.28
N ALA A 53 4.98 -6.01 -6.78
CA ALA A 53 3.64 -6.59 -6.59
C ALA A 53 3.56 -8.08 -6.95
N LYS A 54 4.35 -8.53 -7.93
CA LYS A 54 4.38 -9.93 -8.39
C LYS A 54 4.94 -10.91 -7.37
N GLU A 55 5.70 -10.41 -6.40
CA GLU A 55 6.38 -11.21 -5.37
C GLU A 55 5.63 -11.17 -4.03
N LEU A 56 4.52 -10.43 -3.96
CA LEU A 56 3.76 -10.22 -2.74
C LEU A 56 2.44 -10.98 -2.73
N GLU A 57 2.10 -11.57 -1.59
CA GLU A 57 0.77 -12.11 -1.32
C GLU A 57 -0.10 -11.06 -0.64
N GLY A 58 -1.24 -10.72 -1.26
CA GLY A 58 -2.19 -9.76 -0.68
C GLY A 58 -3.22 -9.28 -1.69
N ARG A 59 -4.06 -8.35 -1.25
CA ARG A 59 -4.94 -7.59 -2.14
C ARG A 59 -4.24 -6.30 -2.56
N PHE A 60 -4.41 -5.92 -3.82
CA PHE A 60 -3.87 -4.67 -4.36
C PHE A 60 -5.03 -3.73 -4.70
N VAL A 61 -4.86 -2.46 -4.39
CA VAL A 61 -5.82 -1.39 -4.70
C VAL A 61 -5.11 -0.17 -5.26
#